data_AF-A0A522MXN7-F1
#
_entry.id   AF-A0A522MXN7-F1
#
_cell.length_a   1.000
_cell.length_b   1.000
_cell.length_c   1.000
_cell.angle_alpha   90.00
_cell.angle_beta   90.00
_cell.angle_gamma   90.00
#
_symmetry.space_group_name_H-M   'P 1'
#
loop_
_entity.id
_entity.type
_entity.pdbx_description
1 polymer ?
#
loop_
_entity_poly.entity_id
_entity_poly.type
_entity_poly.pdbx_seq_one_letter_code
_entity_poly.pdbx_strand_id
1 'polypeptide(L)'
;MKRMLLGVVLLTSPFVAMCASKSGLTDLSASLSGLRDTCANQASSASSAEADAQFKSVQDLKTAKFKVQMDSQVYGIGHGSRETRDYMLQQMQSAQQNFEAQSDSIAAKGKSDASDVLACVADAEQKGKALYSDFKKRNKHAASAAESLMTAWLANVDEITFDTPNGSSSTAEAWKTAKTRAELDAL
;
A
#
# COMPACT_ATOMS: atom_id res chain seq x y z
N MET A 1 -30.41 -74.57 27.86
CA MET A 1 -31.67 -73.94 28.32
C MET A 1 -31.68 -72.47 27.89
N LYS A 2 -32.85 -71.86 27.69
CA LYS A 2 -33.04 -70.48 27.14
C LYS A 2 -33.08 -69.40 28.24
N ARG A 3 -32.61 -68.19 27.90
CA ARG A 3 -32.86 -66.80 28.42
C ARG A 3 -31.54 -66.02 28.25
N MET A 4 -31.36 -64.97 27.44
CA MET A 4 -32.21 -63.98 26.76
C MET A 4 -32.71 -62.81 27.64
N LEU A 5 -31.95 -61.70 27.58
CA LEU A 5 -32.16 -60.28 27.97
C LEU A 5 -30.93 -59.54 27.40
N LEU A 6 -30.94 -58.52 26.51
CA LEU A 6 -31.94 -57.66 25.86
C LEU A 6 -32.26 -56.33 26.59
N GLY A 7 -31.80 -55.22 25.99
CA GLY A 7 -31.90 -53.82 26.48
C GLY A 7 -30.53 -53.27 26.93
N VAL A 8 -30.06 -52.06 26.60
CA VAL A 8 -30.69 -50.88 25.95
C VAL A 8 -29.66 -50.16 25.05
N VAL A 9 -30.11 -49.59 23.93
CA VAL A 9 -29.36 -48.66 23.05
C VAL A 9 -29.90 -47.23 23.28
N LEU A 10 -29.17 -46.20 22.83
CA LEU A 10 -29.50 -44.75 22.85
C LEU A 10 -29.07 -44.03 24.15
N LEU A 11 -28.58 -42.78 24.15
CA LEU A 11 -28.34 -41.80 23.05
C LEU A 11 -27.27 -40.76 23.49
N THR A 12 -26.81 -39.95 22.52
CA THR A 12 -26.20 -38.61 22.70
C THR A 12 -25.05 -38.45 23.70
N SER A 13 -23.82 -38.54 23.21
CA SER A 13 -22.81 -37.52 23.58
C SER A 13 -23.12 -36.24 22.79
N PRO A 14 -23.49 -35.12 23.42
CA PRO A 14 -23.56 -33.85 22.72
C PRO A 14 -22.15 -33.41 22.32
N PHE A 15 -22.02 -33.01 21.07
CA PHE A 15 -20.88 -32.27 20.51
C PHE A 15 -20.32 -31.22 21.48
N VAL A 16 -19.08 -31.39 21.93
CA VAL A 16 -18.26 -30.31 22.52
C VAL A 16 -17.04 -30.10 21.62
N ALA A 17 -17.29 -29.58 20.41
CA ALA A 17 -16.25 -29.23 19.45
C ALA A 17 -16.76 -28.23 18.39
N MET A 18 -17.37 -27.12 18.81
CA MET A 18 -17.90 -26.11 17.87
C MET A 18 -17.64 -24.66 18.30
N CYS A 19 -16.43 -24.39 18.82
CA CYS A 19 -15.93 -23.04 19.14
C CYS A 19 -14.48 -22.77 18.69
N ALA A 20 -13.87 -23.64 17.86
CA ALA A 20 -12.45 -23.53 17.48
C ALA A 20 -12.19 -22.90 16.09
N SER A 21 -13.22 -22.75 15.25
CA SER A 21 -13.09 -22.28 13.85
C SER A 21 -13.30 -20.77 13.66
N LYS A 22 -13.92 -20.09 14.64
CA LYS A 22 -14.35 -18.68 14.52
C LYS A 22 -13.20 -17.67 14.64
N SER A 23 -12.25 -17.91 15.53
CA SER A 23 -11.05 -17.08 15.65
C SER A 23 -10.20 -17.15 14.38
N GLY A 24 -9.87 -18.37 13.91
CA GLY A 24 -8.87 -18.56 12.86
C GLY A 24 -9.14 -17.85 11.52
N LEU A 25 -10.40 -17.70 11.09
CA LEU A 25 -10.72 -17.01 9.83
C LEU A 25 -10.64 -15.49 10.00
N THR A 26 -11.08 -14.99 11.16
CA THR A 26 -10.95 -13.58 11.56
C THR A 26 -9.48 -13.19 11.70
N ASP A 27 -8.67 -14.03 12.35
CA ASP A 27 -7.22 -13.85 12.53
C ASP A 27 -6.49 -13.81 11.17
N LEU A 28 -6.89 -14.69 10.23
CA LEU A 28 -6.37 -14.68 8.86
C LEU A 28 -6.75 -13.39 8.13
N SER A 29 -8.03 -12.98 8.18
CA SER A 29 -8.52 -11.74 7.55
C SER A 29 -7.79 -10.50 8.08
N ALA A 30 -7.60 -10.40 9.39
CA ALA A 30 -6.86 -9.32 10.04
C ALA A 30 -5.38 -9.32 9.62
N SER A 31 -4.73 -10.49 9.57
CA SER A 31 -3.32 -10.61 9.18
C SER A 31 -3.09 -10.25 7.70
N LEU A 32 -3.96 -10.73 6.81
CA LEU A 32 -3.93 -10.38 5.38
C LEU A 32 -4.22 -8.89 5.16
N SER A 33 -5.16 -8.30 5.92
CA SER A 33 -5.40 -6.85 5.93
C SER A 33 -4.13 -6.10 6.31
N GLY A 34 -3.47 -6.44 7.42
CA GLY A 34 -2.26 -5.76 7.88
C GLY A 34 -1.10 -5.81 6.87
N LEU A 35 -0.90 -6.94 6.18
CA LEU A 35 0.11 -7.05 5.12
C LEU A 35 -0.20 -6.14 3.93
N ARG A 36 -1.44 -6.20 3.42
CA ARG A 36 -1.92 -5.34 2.33
C ARG A 36 -1.81 -3.86 2.70
N ASP A 37 -2.34 -3.49 3.86
CA ASP A 37 -2.43 -2.10 4.31
C ASP A 37 -1.04 -1.50 4.55
N THR A 38 -0.04 -2.32 4.91
CA THR A 38 1.37 -1.88 5.00
C THR A 38 1.89 -1.40 3.64
N CYS A 39 1.77 -2.21 2.59
CA CYS A 39 2.25 -1.84 1.26
C CYS A 39 1.40 -0.73 0.62
N ALA A 40 0.08 -0.74 0.85
CA ALA A 40 -0.82 0.33 0.41
C ALA A 40 -0.48 1.69 1.04
N ASN A 41 -0.18 1.71 2.35
CA ASN A 41 0.24 2.92 3.05
C ASN A 41 1.62 3.38 2.59
N GLN A 42 2.57 2.46 2.32
CA GLN A 42 3.87 2.79 1.75
C GLN A 42 3.74 3.45 0.36
N ALA A 43 2.95 2.85 -0.54
CA ALA A 43 2.68 3.40 -1.87
C ALA A 43 1.98 4.76 -1.83
N SER A 44 0.96 4.90 -0.97
CA SER A 44 0.21 6.16 -0.80
C SER A 44 1.09 7.27 -0.21
N SER A 45 1.97 6.94 0.74
CA SER A 45 2.91 7.91 1.32
C SER A 45 3.97 8.34 0.33
N ALA A 46 4.51 7.41 -0.47
CA ALA A 46 5.53 7.68 -1.47
C ALA A 46 5.01 8.56 -2.62
N SER A 47 3.86 8.20 -3.20
CA SER A 47 3.21 8.99 -4.27
C SER A 47 2.81 10.39 -3.80
N SER A 48 2.29 10.51 -2.57
CA SER A 48 2.00 11.82 -1.97
C SER A 48 3.26 12.66 -1.76
N ALA A 49 4.34 12.04 -1.26
CA ALA A 49 5.62 12.72 -1.05
C ALA A 49 6.29 13.17 -2.36
N GLU A 50 6.19 12.41 -3.44
CA GLU A 50 6.63 12.86 -4.76
C GLU A 50 5.78 14.03 -5.27
N ALA A 51 4.45 13.95 -5.17
CA ALA A 51 3.56 15.03 -5.60
C ALA A 51 3.83 16.35 -4.85
N ASP A 52 4.01 16.28 -3.53
CA ASP A 52 4.38 17.43 -2.69
C ASP A 52 5.77 17.98 -3.05
N ALA A 53 6.74 17.11 -3.33
CA ALA A 53 8.08 17.51 -3.74
C ALA A 53 8.10 18.19 -5.12
N GLN A 54 7.35 17.67 -6.10
CA GLN A 54 7.14 18.27 -7.41
C GLN A 54 6.49 19.66 -7.28
N PHE A 55 5.39 19.76 -6.53
CA PHE A 55 4.71 21.03 -6.28
C PHE A 55 5.64 22.06 -5.61
N LYS A 56 6.38 21.63 -4.59
CA LYS A 56 7.36 22.47 -3.89
C LYS A 56 8.46 22.95 -4.84
N SER A 57 9.06 22.07 -5.64
CA SER A 57 10.13 22.43 -6.58
C SER A 57 9.68 23.50 -7.60
N VAL A 58 8.46 23.37 -8.12
CA VAL A 58 7.86 24.37 -9.02
C VAL A 58 7.63 25.72 -8.33
N GLN A 59 7.21 25.73 -7.06
CA GLN A 59 7.01 26.95 -6.29
C GLN A 59 8.34 27.61 -5.88
N ASP A 60 9.35 26.81 -5.54
CA ASP A 60 10.71 27.26 -5.24
C ASP A 60 11.33 27.91 -6.50
N LEU A 61 11.15 27.34 -7.70
CA LEU A 61 11.60 27.94 -8.96
C LEU A 61 10.94 29.30 -9.26
N LYS A 62 9.62 29.41 -9.05
CA LYS A 62 8.91 30.70 -9.22
C LYS A 62 9.44 31.75 -8.25
N THR A 63 9.65 31.35 -7.00
CA THR A 63 10.20 32.22 -5.94
C THR A 63 11.61 32.65 -6.28
N ALA A 64 12.46 31.74 -6.76
CA ALA A 64 13.81 32.05 -7.23
C ALA A 64 13.78 33.03 -8.42
N LYS A 65 12.94 32.81 -9.43
CA LYS A 65 12.80 33.73 -10.58
C LYS A 65 12.35 35.13 -10.16
N PHE A 66 11.39 35.24 -9.25
CA PHE A 66 10.99 36.54 -8.68
C PHE A 66 12.12 37.20 -7.88
N LYS A 67 12.82 36.43 -7.04
CA LYS A 67 13.99 36.93 -6.29
C LYS A 67 15.07 37.46 -7.22
N VAL A 68 15.41 36.75 -8.30
CA VAL A 68 16.41 37.20 -9.29
C VAL A 68 15.98 38.50 -9.98
N GLN A 69 14.69 38.68 -10.28
CA GLN A 69 14.19 39.96 -10.79
C GLN A 69 14.40 41.09 -9.78
N MET A 70 14.01 40.90 -8.52
CA MET A 70 14.20 41.91 -7.45
C MET A 70 15.69 42.20 -7.19
N ASP A 71 16.53 41.17 -7.07
CA ASP A 71 17.98 41.28 -6.89
C ASP A 71 18.60 42.07 -8.05
N SER A 72 18.16 41.82 -9.30
CA SER A 72 18.67 42.53 -10.48
C SER A 72 18.28 44.02 -10.51
N GLN A 73 17.10 44.38 -10.00
CA GLN A 73 16.70 45.78 -9.87
C GLN A 73 17.58 46.52 -8.86
N VAL A 74 17.88 45.88 -7.72
CA VAL A 74 18.79 46.44 -6.70
C VAL A 74 20.22 46.51 -7.22
N TYR A 75 20.70 45.47 -7.91
CA TYR A 75 22.02 45.44 -8.52
C TYR A 75 22.19 46.56 -9.57
N GLY A 76 21.16 46.87 -10.34
CA GLY A 76 21.15 47.99 -11.29
C GLY A 76 21.30 49.38 -10.66
N ILE A 77 21.13 49.53 -9.34
CA ILE A 77 21.40 50.78 -8.61
C ILE A 77 22.92 50.92 -8.39
N GLY A 78 23.64 51.24 -9.46
CA GLY A 78 25.10 51.45 -9.46
C GLY A 78 25.87 50.63 -10.49
N HIS A 79 25.23 49.69 -11.19
CA HIS A 79 25.80 48.95 -12.30
C HIS A 79 25.15 49.36 -13.64
N GLY A 80 25.88 49.19 -14.74
CA GLY A 80 25.35 49.46 -16.06
C GLY A 80 24.26 48.47 -16.48
N SER A 81 23.51 48.84 -17.54
CA SER A 81 22.42 48.01 -18.06
C SER A 81 22.88 46.65 -18.59
N ARG A 82 24.14 46.56 -19.06
CA ARG A 82 24.73 45.32 -19.56
C ARG A 82 25.06 44.38 -18.40
N GLU A 83 25.83 44.87 -17.44
CA GLU A 83 26.25 44.16 -16.23
C GLU A 83 25.03 43.63 -15.46
N THR A 84 23.98 44.45 -15.35
CA THR A 84 22.71 44.08 -14.70
C THR A 84 21.98 42.96 -15.45
N ARG A 85 21.99 42.99 -16.78
CA ARG A 85 21.41 41.92 -17.62
C ARG A 85 22.21 40.63 -17.49
N ASP A 86 23.54 40.73 -17.56
CA ASP A 86 24.44 39.56 -17.49
C ASP A 86 24.32 38.90 -16.10
N TYR A 87 24.25 39.68 -15.01
CA TYR A 87 23.93 39.22 -13.66
C TYR A 87 22.57 38.50 -13.59
N MET A 88 21.50 39.12 -14.10
CA MET A 88 20.16 38.52 -14.10
C MET A 88 20.14 37.19 -14.86
N LEU A 89 20.76 37.13 -16.04
CA LEU A 89 20.83 35.91 -16.85
C LEU A 89 21.60 34.78 -16.14
N GLN A 90 22.77 35.09 -15.56
CA GLN A 90 23.56 34.12 -14.79
C GLN A 90 22.77 33.55 -13.61
N GLN A 91 22.08 34.41 -12.87
CA GLN A 91 21.28 34.00 -11.71
C GLN A 91 20.02 33.21 -12.12
N MET A 92 19.36 33.58 -13.23
CA MET A 92 18.25 32.79 -13.81
C MET A 92 18.72 31.41 -14.29
N GLN A 93 19.89 31.33 -14.92
CA GLN A 93 20.48 30.07 -15.38
C GLN A 93 20.81 29.15 -14.19
N SER A 94 21.42 29.68 -13.13
CA SER A 94 21.68 28.93 -11.89
C SER A 94 20.37 28.43 -11.25
N ALA A 95 19.34 29.27 -11.14
CA ALA A 95 18.04 28.87 -10.61
C ALA A 95 17.37 27.76 -11.45
N GLN A 96 17.51 27.81 -12.77
CA GLN A 96 16.97 26.80 -13.69
C GLN A 96 17.73 25.46 -13.58
N GLN A 97 19.07 25.48 -13.52
CA GLN A 97 19.90 24.29 -13.33
C GLN A 97 19.64 23.59 -11.99
N ASN A 98 19.46 24.37 -10.91
CA ASN A 98 19.12 23.82 -9.60
C ASN A 98 17.73 23.15 -9.60
N PHE A 99 16.75 23.72 -10.31
CA PHE A 99 15.43 23.11 -10.48
C PHE A 99 15.48 21.82 -11.29
N GLU A 100 16.26 21.78 -12.38
CA GLU A 100 16.46 20.57 -13.19
C GLU A 100 17.09 19.44 -12.36
N ALA A 101 18.17 19.73 -11.63
CA ALA A 101 18.79 18.76 -10.72
C ALA A 101 17.85 18.29 -9.59
N GLN A 102 17.01 19.18 -9.06
CA GLN A 102 15.99 18.81 -8.07
C GLN A 102 14.90 17.93 -8.68
N SER A 103 14.41 18.25 -9.87
CA SER A 103 13.42 17.46 -10.61
C SER A 103 13.94 16.05 -10.91
N ASP A 104 15.19 15.94 -11.38
CA ASP A 104 15.85 14.64 -11.61
C ASP A 104 16.00 13.85 -10.30
N SER A 105 16.35 14.50 -9.19
CA SER A 105 16.42 13.87 -7.87
C SER A 105 15.05 13.38 -7.38
N ILE A 106 13.97 14.11 -7.66
CA ILE A 106 12.60 13.70 -7.31
C ILE A 106 12.21 12.47 -8.14
N ALA A 107 12.40 12.51 -9.46
CA ALA A 107 12.09 11.39 -10.35
C ALA A 107 12.95 10.15 -10.07
N ALA A 108 14.20 10.32 -9.63
CA ALA A 108 15.05 9.21 -9.18
C ALA A 108 14.52 8.60 -7.86
N LYS A 109 14.05 9.43 -6.93
CA LYS A 109 13.42 8.96 -5.69
C LYS A 109 12.10 8.23 -5.96
N GLY A 110 11.22 8.76 -6.81
CA GLY A 110 9.98 8.09 -7.20
C GLY A 110 10.20 6.68 -7.75
N LYS A 111 11.22 6.50 -8.60
CA LYS A 111 11.63 5.17 -9.10
C LYS A 111 12.14 4.24 -8.00
N SER A 112 12.88 4.75 -7.02
CA SER A 112 13.32 3.97 -5.85
C SER A 112 12.13 3.54 -5.01
N ASP A 113 11.27 4.49 -4.64
CA ASP A 113 10.10 4.23 -3.79
C ASP A 113 9.12 3.26 -4.48
N ALA A 114 8.95 3.35 -5.81
CA ALA A 114 8.17 2.38 -6.60
C ALA A 114 8.78 0.98 -6.56
N SER A 115 10.11 0.85 -6.62
CA SER A 115 10.79 -0.43 -6.44
C SER A 115 10.61 -0.98 -5.02
N ASP A 116 10.64 -0.12 -4.01
CA ASP A 116 10.43 -0.51 -2.60
C ASP A 116 8.98 -0.95 -2.33
N VAL A 117 8.00 -0.36 -3.03
CA VAL A 117 6.60 -0.83 -3.02
C VAL A 117 6.47 -2.22 -3.63
N LEU A 118 7.10 -2.48 -4.79
CA LEU A 118 7.09 -3.82 -5.41
C LEU A 118 7.79 -4.86 -4.53
N ALA A 119 8.86 -4.48 -3.83
CA ALA A 119 9.51 -5.34 -2.84
C ALA A 119 8.60 -5.64 -1.64
N CYS A 120 7.84 -4.65 -1.15
CA CYS A 120 6.82 -4.86 -0.11
C CYS A 120 5.74 -5.84 -0.58
N VAL A 121 5.22 -5.67 -1.80
CA VAL A 121 4.18 -6.55 -2.39
C VAL A 121 4.66 -8.00 -2.46
N ALA A 122 5.88 -8.25 -2.95
CA ALA A 122 6.44 -9.59 -3.04
C ALA A 122 6.65 -10.27 -1.67
N ASP A 123 7.11 -9.52 -0.66
CA ASP A 123 7.24 -10.01 0.72
C ASP A 123 5.87 -10.25 1.39
N ALA A 124 4.92 -9.35 1.17
CA ALA A 124 3.54 -9.48 1.63
C ALA A 124 2.89 -10.73 1.03
N GLU A 125 2.96 -10.93 -0.29
CA GLU A 125 2.52 -12.14 -0.99
C GLU A 125 3.07 -13.41 -0.34
N GLN A 126 4.39 -13.47 -0.12
CA GLN A 126 5.05 -14.65 0.47
C GLN A 126 4.53 -14.91 1.90
N LYS A 127 4.41 -13.87 2.72
CA LYS A 127 3.88 -13.95 4.09
C LYS A 127 2.40 -14.37 4.11
N GLY A 128 1.57 -13.80 3.24
CA GLY A 128 0.15 -14.15 3.11
C GLY A 128 -0.05 -15.60 2.67
N LYS A 129 0.72 -16.07 1.68
CA LYS A 129 0.73 -17.47 1.22
C LYS A 129 1.14 -18.43 2.35
N ALA A 130 2.10 -18.05 3.18
CA ALA A 130 2.51 -18.83 4.36
C ALA A 130 1.40 -18.87 5.45
N LEU A 131 0.83 -17.72 5.82
CA LEU A 131 -0.27 -17.60 6.78
C LEU A 131 -1.48 -18.45 6.36
N TYR A 132 -1.87 -18.37 5.08
CA TYR A 132 -2.95 -19.15 4.51
C TYR A 132 -2.64 -20.66 4.51
N SER A 133 -1.41 -21.08 4.20
CA SER A 133 -0.99 -22.49 4.29
C SER A 133 -1.11 -23.03 5.73
N ASP A 134 -0.68 -22.26 6.72
CA ASP A 134 -0.80 -22.62 8.13
C ASP A 134 -2.25 -22.62 8.63
N PHE A 135 -3.08 -21.70 8.13
CA PHE A 135 -4.52 -21.72 8.35
C PHE A 135 -5.15 -23.02 7.82
N LYS A 136 -4.86 -23.43 6.56
CA LYS A 136 -5.42 -24.67 5.98
C LYS A 136 -5.10 -25.92 6.81
N LYS A 137 -3.89 -26.00 7.37
CA LYS A 137 -3.46 -27.13 8.21
C LYS A 137 -4.32 -27.26 9.46
N ARG A 138 -4.76 -26.14 10.03
CA ARG A 138 -5.48 -26.06 11.31
C ARG A 138 -7.01 -26.04 11.14
N ASN A 139 -7.53 -25.44 10.06
CA ASN A 139 -8.95 -25.09 9.91
C ASN A 139 -9.61 -25.69 8.65
N LYS A 140 -9.55 -27.02 8.49
CA LYS A 140 -10.06 -27.74 7.30
C LYS A 140 -11.52 -27.41 6.92
N HIS A 141 -12.38 -27.12 7.90
CA HIS A 141 -13.81 -26.85 7.67
C HIS A 141 -14.11 -25.44 7.14
N ALA A 142 -13.19 -24.48 7.31
CA ALA A 142 -13.34 -23.09 6.87
C ALA A 142 -12.54 -22.79 5.57
N ALA A 143 -12.11 -23.83 4.86
CA ALA A 143 -11.20 -23.72 3.73
C ALA A 143 -11.78 -22.91 2.55
N SER A 144 -13.06 -23.07 2.21
CA SER A 144 -13.69 -22.41 1.05
C SER A 144 -13.87 -20.89 1.23
N ALA A 145 -14.22 -20.45 2.44
CA ALA A 145 -14.29 -19.03 2.79
C ALA A 145 -12.88 -18.40 2.74
N ALA A 146 -11.89 -19.08 3.31
CA ALA A 146 -10.49 -18.66 3.24
C ALA A 146 -9.89 -18.69 1.83
N GLU A 147 -10.32 -19.60 0.95
CA GLU A 147 -9.93 -19.64 -0.47
C GLU A 147 -10.46 -18.42 -1.23
N SER A 148 -11.73 -18.05 -0.98
CA SER A 148 -12.34 -16.85 -1.55
C SER A 148 -11.63 -15.58 -1.08
N LEU A 149 -11.37 -15.49 0.23
CA LEU A 149 -10.62 -14.40 0.86
C LEU A 149 -9.20 -14.27 0.28
N MET A 150 -8.45 -15.37 0.21
CA MET A 150 -7.08 -15.39 -0.29
C MET A 150 -7.00 -15.03 -1.79
N THR A 151 -7.97 -15.47 -2.59
CA THR A 151 -8.04 -15.14 -4.02
C THR A 151 -8.26 -13.65 -4.25
N ALA A 152 -9.22 -13.06 -3.54
CA ALA A 152 -9.49 -11.61 -3.63
C ALA A 152 -8.35 -10.77 -3.05
N TRP A 153 -7.67 -11.27 -2.01
CA TRP A 153 -6.50 -10.63 -1.42
C TRP A 153 -5.31 -10.59 -2.38
N LEU A 154 -4.93 -11.73 -2.99
CA LEU A 154 -3.86 -11.78 -3.99
C LEU A 154 -4.16 -10.85 -5.16
N ALA A 155 -5.35 -10.96 -5.75
CA ALA A 155 -5.74 -10.12 -6.87
C ALA A 155 -5.68 -8.60 -6.56
N ASN A 156 -5.88 -8.20 -5.29
CA ASN A 156 -5.72 -6.80 -4.90
C ASN A 156 -4.27 -6.40 -4.59
N VAL A 157 -3.51 -7.28 -3.92
CA VAL A 157 -2.10 -7.03 -3.56
C VAL A 157 -1.20 -6.99 -4.80
N ASP A 158 -1.41 -7.87 -5.77
CA ASP A 158 -0.68 -7.90 -7.06
C ASP A 158 -0.90 -6.59 -7.88
N GLU A 159 -1.98 -5.84 -7.62
CA GLU A 159 -2.27 -4.55 -8.25
C GLU A 159 -1.84 -3.33 -7.41
N ILE A 160 -1.28 -3.51 -6.22
CA ILE A 160 -0.70 -2.41 -5.44
C ILE A 160 0.57 -1.95 -6.14
N THR A 161 0.54 -0.73 -6.66
CA THR A 161 1.70 -0.06 -7.23
C THR A 161 1.84 1.34 -6.63
N PHE A 162 2.94 2.03 -6.97
CA PHE A 162 3.14 3.43 -6.63
C PHE A 162 1.95 4.32 -7.08
N ASP A 163 1.46 4.11 -8.30
CA ASP A 163 0.35 4.88 -8.90
C ASP A 163 -1.04 4.35 -8.48
N THR A 164 -1.12 3.08 -8.07
CA THR A 164 -2.36 2.41 -7.60
C THR A 164 -2.22 1.85 -6.17
N PRO A 165 -2.08 2.69 -5.13
CA PRO A 165 -1.82 2.23 -3.75
C PRO A 165 -2.88 1.26 -3.19
N ASN A 166 -4.09 1.24 -3.73
CA ASN A 166 -5.18 0.39 -3.26
C ASN A 166 -5.54 -0.76 -4.21
N GLY A 167 -4.76 -0.97 -5.29
CA GLY A 167 -5.18 -1.75 -6.45
C GLY A 167 -6.19 -1.02 -7.33
N SER A 168 -6.70 -1.67 -8.37
CA SER A 168 -7.82 -1.15 -9.17
C SER A 168 -9.12 -1.11 -8.35
N SER A 169 -10.09 -0.33 -8.81
CA SER A 169 -11.42 -0.27 -8.17
C SER A 169 -12.10 -1.65 -8.12
N SER A 170 -11.92 -2.50 -9.12
CA SER A 170 -12.52 -3.84 -9.13
C SER A 170 -11.89 -4.77 -8.09
N THR A 171 -10.56 -4.80 -7.95
CA THR A 171 -9.93 -5.70 -6.97
C THR A 171 -10.06 -5.17 -5.55
N ALA A 172 -10.08 -3.84 -5.35
CA ALA A 172 -10.33 -3.24 -4.05
C ALA A 172 -11.74 -3.56 -3.52
N GLU A 173 -12.77 -3.48 -4.37
CA GLU A 173 -14.13 -3.87 -3.98
C GLU A 173 -14.31 -5.39 -3.85
N ALA A 174 -13.63 -6.19 -4.67
CA ALA A 174 -13.60 -7.65 -4.52
C ALA A 174 -12.97 -8.06 -3.17
N TRP A 175 -11.85 -7.44 -2.80
CA TRP A 175 -11.20 -7.63 -1.50
C TRP A 175 -12.11 -7.25 -0.34
N LYS A 176 -12.70 -6.05 -0.35
CA LYS A 176 -13.68 -5.61 0.67
C LYS A 176 -14.84 -6.59 0.80
N THR A 177 -15.39 -7.06 -0.32
CA THR A 177 -16.51 -8.01 -0.34
C THR A 177 -16.12 -9.36 0.26
N ALA A 178 -14.96 -9.89 -0.13
CA ALA A 178 -14.45 -11.17 0.39
C ALA A 178 -14.07 -11.09 1.88
N LYS A 179 -13.50 -9.96 2.32
CA LYS A 179 -13.21 -9.65 3.73
C LYS A 179 -14.49 -9.61 4.57
N THR A 180 -15.47 -8.79 4.18
CA THR A 180 -16.77 -8.72 4.88
C THR A 180 -17.44 -10.09 4.94
N ARG A 181 -17.38 -10.87 3.86
CA ARG A 181 -17.91 -12.24 3.87
C ARG A 181 -17.18 -13.15 4.84
N ALA A 182 -15.85 -13.14 4.86
CA ALA A 182 -15.06 -13.95 5.80
C ALA A 182 -15.28 -13.57 7.27
N GLU A 183 -15.54 -12.28 7.54
CA GLU A 183 -15.91 -11.79 8.87
C GLU A 183 -17.34 -12.22 9.25
N LEU A 184 -18.31 -12.20 8.32
CA LEU A 184 -19.67 -12.70 8.55
C LEU A 184 -19.74 -14.22 8.73
N ASP A 185 -18.98 -14.99 7.92
CA ASP A 185 -18.89 -16.45 8.00
C ASP A 185 -18.19 -16.92 9.30
N ALA A 186 -17.59 -16.00 10.08
CA ALA A 186 -16.94 -16.27 11.36
C ALA A 186 -17.82 -15.97 12.60
N LEU A 187 -19.00 -15.35 12.44
CA LEU A 187 -19.91 -14.98 13.53
C LEU A 187 -20.72 -16.15 14.12
#